data_AF-A0ABD3MBM5-F1
#
_entry.id   AF-A0ABD3MBM5-F1
#
_cell.length_a   1.000
_cell.length_b   1.000
_cell.length_c   1.000
_cell.angle_alpha   90.00
_cell.angle_beta   90.00
_cell.angle_gamma   90.00
#
_symmetry.space_group_name_H-M   'P 1'
#
loop_
_entity.id
_entity.type
_entity.pdbx_description
1 polymer ?
#
loop_
_entity_poly.entity_id
_entity_poly.type
_entity_poly.pdbx_seq_one_letter_code
_entity_poly.pdbx_strand_id
1 'polypeptide(L)'
;MNFSVSDQHRRSLILPIFDATILRYPQSNKVAGIRSASFEYNTMVAIIAPRDDVVDIFTPCNLQSSPPPSPPSSITTILPLDSPSHPSVRSLLELYSANLIDVGTHMLHALREMAPHQLAARVGDSNDNLSYEMQDSRNGDITSMLLRGQRNRIGFHHDDSTTILSPSVLNDIQSFEQSVQSKLHNAHISYRGSYMRTLHTAPQPAHVDYDYPILTEHGQRLFLAFFPLTEEGTYLQLWNDPASLLRRKQDAEDEEKKCVSDDDDDEAKVSYSNHDSSMSSSRRIKPRSIVKGTIVYIPYGKMLIVPSDTIHGGGFKRGSSGNLRFHLYIAVGDDDEENVDDQNNDNRGEEKRIELLQHPMNKYTERYDRTRELCERFVDSNGMNGLLGHYFDD
;
A
#
# COMPACT_ATOMS: atom_id res chain seq x y z
N MET A 1 7.87 -7.80 66.96
CA MET A 1 7.34 -8.03 65.60
C MET A 1 8.55 -8.11 64.69
N ASN A 2 8.93 -9.33 64.32
CA ASN A 2 10.08 -9.65 63.50
C ASN A 2 9.60 -9.83 62.06
N PHE A 3 10.14 -9.06 61.11
CA PHE A 3 10.05 -9.40 59.70
C PHE A 3 11.44 -9.68 59.18
N SER A 4 11.62 -10.94 58.80
CA SER A 4 12.82 -11.51 58.21
C SER A 4 12.99 -11.06 56.77
N VAL A 5 14.22 -10.66 56.45
CA VAL A 5 14.76 -10.56 55.10
C VAL A 5 14.97 -11.98 54.56
N SER A 6 14.52 -12.28 53.34
CA SER A 6 15.05 -13.40 52.56
C SER A 6 15.48 -12.93 51.17
N ASP A 7 16.79 -12.88 50.99
CA ASP A 7 17.48 -12.95 49.71
C ASP A 7 17.21 -14.28 49.02
N GLN A 8 16.80 -14.26 47.75
CA GLN A 8 17.16 -15.32 46.82
C GLN A 8 17.40 -14.76 45.42
N HIS A 9 18.69 -14.58 45.13
CA HIS A 9 19.24 -14.42 43.80
C HIS A 9 18.95 -15.64 42.92
N ARG A 10 18.28 -15.45 41.78
CA ARG A 10 18.55 -16.23 40.56
C ARG A 10 18.56 -15.31 39.36
N ARG A 11 19.77 -15.03 38.87
CA ARG A 11 20.06 -14.53 37.53
C ARG A 11 19.85 -15.68 36.55
N SER A 12 19.11 -15.45 35.48
CA SER A 12 19.21 -16.25 34.25
C SER A 12 19.12 -15.30 33.06
N LEU A 13 20.30 -15.05 32.49
CA LEU A 13 20.51 -14.49 31.17
C LEU A 13 19.90 -15.43 30.13
N ILE A 14 19.09 -14.89 29.22
CA ILE A 14 18.79 -15.53 27.94
C ILE A 14 19.18 -14.52 26.86
N LEU A 15 20.27 -14.81 26.17
CA LEU A 15 20.62 -14.27 24.86
C LEU A 15 20.35 -15.36 23.81
N PRO A 16 19.96 -15.00 22.59
CA PRO A 16 19.59 -15.95 21.55
C PRO A 16 20.84 -16.48 20.83
N ILE A 17 20.85 -17.78 20.54
CA ILE A 17 21.80 -18.38 19.58
C ILE A 17 20.97 -18.94 18.43
N PHE A 18 21.21 -18.40 17.24
CA PHE A 18 20.86 -19.00 15.96
C PHE A 18 21.79 -20.18 15.70
N ASP A 19 21.25 -21.35 15.37
CA ASP A 19 21.83 -22.24 14.37
C ASP A 19 20.84 -23.36 14.03
N ALA A 20 20.29 -23.33 12.82
CA ALA A 20 19.50 -24.43 12.27
C ALA A 20 20.40 -25.27 11.36
N THR A 21 21.11 -26.22 11.96
CA THR A 21 21.84 -27.26 11.23
C THR A 21 20.85 -28.31 10.73
N ILE A 22 20.69 -28.40 9.41
CA ILE A 22 19.92 -29.45 8.73
C ILE A 22 20.67 -30.79 8.91
N LEU A 23 20.10 -31.69 9.70
CA LEU A 23 20.50 -33.10 9.74
C LEU A 23 19.97 -33.82 8.50
N ARG A 24 20.87 -34.15 7.57
CA ARG A 24 20.70 -35.24 6.61
C ARG A 24 21.26 -36.54 7.18
N TYR A 25 20.76 -37.68 6.67
CA TYR A 25 21.34 -39.04 6.50
C TYR A 25 20.27 -40.11 6.80
N PRO A 26 20.32 -41.34 6.22
CA PRO A 26 20.51 -41.67 4.81
C PRO A 26 19.63 -42.83 4.25
N GLN A 27 19.67 -42.92 2.91
CA GLN A 27 19.63 -44.11 2.01
C GLN A 27 18.80 -45.36 2.36
N SER A 28 18.01 -45.83 1.38
CA SER A 28 18.40 -47.01 0.57
C SER A 28 17.52 -47.23 -0.67
N ASN A 29 18.19 -47.65 -1.75
CA ASN A 29 17.63 -48.10 -3.03
C ASN A 29 16.83 -49.39 -2.89
N LYS A 30 15.79 -49.57 -3.73
CA LYS A 30 15.59 -50.84 -4.46
C LYS A 30 14.69 -50.66 -5.68
N VAL A 31 15.17 -51.27 -6.76
CA VAL A 31 14.61 -51.39 -8.11
C VAL A 31 13.57 -52.52 -8.17
N ALA A 32 12.68 -52.42 -9.17
CA ALA A 32 11.97 -53.50 -9.90
C ALA A 32 10.46 -53.62 -9.65
N GLY A 33 9.70 -53.65 -10.76
CA GLY A 33 8.44 -54.39 -10.83
C GLY A 33 7.31 -53.72 -11.59
N ILE A 34 7.31 -53.85 -12.92
CA ILE A 34 6.10 -53.72 -13.74
C ILE A 34 5.12 -54.82 -13.30
N ARG A 35 3.91 -54.45 -12.87
CA ARG A 35 2.74 -55.33 -12.91
C ARG A 35 1.51 -54.54 -13.33
N SER A 36 1.04 -54.88 -14.53
CA SER A 36 -0.32 -54.65 -15.00
C SER A 36 -1.30 -55.37 -14.07
N ALA A 37 -2.29 -54.65 -13.56
CA ALA A 37 -3.46 -55.22 -12.93
C ALA A 37 -4.69 -54.49 -13.50
N SER A 38 -5.37 -55.17 -14.42
CA SER A 38 -6.73 -54.89 -14.84
C SER A 38 -7.66 -54.95 -13.62
N PHE A 39 -8.28 -53.83 -13.27
CA PHE A 39 -9.40 -53.81 -12.32
C PHE A 39 -10.71 -53.71 -13.11
N GLU A 40 -11.53 -54.75 -12.96
CA GLU A 40 -12.91 -54.79 -13.40
C GLU A 40 -13.75 -53.81 -12.56
N TYR A 41 -14.52 -52.97 -13.24
CA TYR A 41 -15.52 -52.11 -12.61
C TYR A 41 -16.71 -52.98 -12.16
N ASN A 42 -16.85 -53.21 -10.85
CA ASN A 42 -18.13 -53.54 -10.24
C ASN A 42 -18.72 -52.27 -9.63
N THR A 43 -19.71 -51.72 -10.31
CA THR A 43 -20.54 -50.62 -9.83
C THR A 43 -21.42 -51.11 -8.67
N MET A 44 -21.00 -50.83 -7.43
CA MET A 44 -21.92 -50.83 -6.28
C MET A 44 -22.45 -49.42 -6.08
N VAL A 45 -23.74 -49.22 -6.37
CA VAL A 45 -24.49 -48.04 -5.96
C VAL A 45 -24.86 -48.23 -4.50
N ALA A 46 -24.13 -47.58 -3.59
CA ALA A 46 -24.55 -47.43 -2.21
C ALA A 46 -25.49 -46.22 -2.12
N ILE A 47 -26.80 -46.48 -2.05
CA ILE A 47 -27.79 -45.47 -1.66
C ILE A 47 -27.66 -45.30 -0.14
N ILE A 48 -26.92 -44.29 0.29
CA ILE A 48 -26.92 -43.84 1.68
C ILE A 48 -28.09 -42.87 1.81
N ALA A 49 -29.19 -43.32 2.40
CA ALA A 49 -30.25 -42.44 2.88
C ALA A 49 -29.76 -41.68 4.11
N PRO A 50 -29.80 -40.33 4.15
CA PRO A 50 -29.63 -39.62 5.40
C PRO A 50 -30.87 -39.81 6.28
N ARG A 51 -30.62 -40.07 7.56
CA ARG A 51 -31.61 -40.12 8.63
C ARG A 51 -32.25 -38.75 8.81
N ASP A 52 -33.55 -38.77 9.09
CA ASP A 52 -34.34 -37.64 9.57
C ASP A 52 -33.76 -37.12 10.89
N ASP A 53 -33.02 -36.01 10.82
CA ASP A 53 -32.74 -35.15 11.97
C ASP A 53 -33.09 -33.71 11.55
N VAL A 54 -34.19 -33.22 12.13
CA VAL A 54 -34.64 -31.83 12.34
C VAL A 54 -33.99 -30.78 11.42
N VAL A 55 -34.67 -30.49 10.31
CA VAL A 55 -34.42 -29.30 9.49
C VAL A 55 -35.09 -28.10 10.18
N ASP A 56 -34.31 -27.27 10.85
CA ASP A 56 -34.72 -25.90 11.15
C ASP A 56 -34.84 -25.14 9.82
N ILE A 57 -36.08 -24.81 9.48
CA ILE A 57 -36.42 -23.99 8.32
C ILE A 57 -35.88 -22.58 8.58
N PHE A 58 -34.71 -22.27 8.01
CA PHE A 58 -34.20 -20.91 7.93
C PHE A 58 -35.13 -20.09 7.03
N THR A 59 -36.03 -19.36 7.68
CA THR A 59 -36.75 -18.24 7.07
C THR A 59 -35.71 -17.23 6.56
N PRO A 60 -35.80 -16.73 5.31
CA PRO A 60 -34.86 -15.72 4.82
C PRO A 60 -35.06 -14.44 5.64
N CYS A 61 -34.11 -14.15 6.52
CA CYS A 61 -34.02 -12.85 7.18
C CYS A 61 -33.74 -11.80 6.11
N ASN A 62 -34.76 -10.99 5.84
CA ASN A 62 -34.66 -9.73 5.12
C ASN A 62 -33.78 -8.79 5.95
N LEU A 63 -32.46 -8.95 5.86
CA LEU A 63 -31.47 -8.00 6.39
C LEU A 63 -31.50 -6.76 5.50
N GLN A 64 -32.48 -5.88 5.76
CA GLN A 64 -32.29 -4.46 5.49
C GLN A 64 -31.07 -4.04 6.32
N SER A 65 -29.93 -3.86 5.65
CA SER A 65 -28.76 -3.24 6.24
C SER A 65 -29.17 -1.83 6.67
N SER A 66 -29.35 -1.65 7.98
CA SER A 66 -29.52 -0.32 8.55
C SER A 66 -28.28 0.51 8.17
N PRO A 67 -28.45 1.76 7.72
CA PRO A 67 -27.30 2.63 7.47
C PRO A 67 -26.44 2.69 8.75
N PRO A 68 -25.11 2.71 8.62
CA PRO A 68 -24.22 2.73 9.78
C PRO A 68 -24.58 3.91 10.70
N PRO A 69 -24.45 3.74 12.03
CA PRO A 69 -24.75 4.81 12.99
C PRO A 69 -23.99 6.07 12.61
N SER A 70 -24.72 7.19 12.61
CA SER A 70 -24.17 8.50 12.32
C SER A 70 -23.10 8.83 13.37
N PRO A 71 -21.90 9.30 12.96
CA PRO A 71 -20.86 9.66 13.92
C PRO A 71 -21.38 10.72 14.90
N PRO A 72 -20.95 10.71 16.18
CA PRO A 72 -21.37 11.71 17.15
C PRO A 72 -21.08 13.13 16.63
N SER A 73 -21.98 14.07 16.92
CA SER A 73 -21.95 15.46 16.44
C SER A 73 -20.70 16.27 16.81
N SER A 74 -19.78 15.70 17.59
CA SER A 74 -18.46 16.24 17.89
C SER A 74 -17.35 15.83 16.91
N ILE A 75 -17.61 14.89 15.99
CA ILE A 75 -16.65 14.47 14.95
C ILE A 75 -16.88 15.33 13.69
N THR A 76 -16.53 16.61 13.77
CA THR A 76 -16.74 17.59 12.69
C THR A 76 -15.71 17.53 11.56
N THR A 77 -14.80 16.54 11.55
CA THR A 77 -13.58 16.58 10.72
C THR A 77 -13.28 15.32 9.93
N ILE A 78 -14.30 14.50 9.61
CA ILE A 78 -14.16 13.43 8.62
C ILE A 78 -14.68 13.95 7.29
N LEU A 79 -13.84 13.91 6.26
CA LEU A 79 -14.24 14.23 4.90
C LEU A 79 -14.52 12.94 4.11
N PRO A 80 -15.79 12.60 3.83
CA PRO A 80 -16.10 11.48 2.94
C PRO A 80 -15.69 11.81 1.51
N LEU A 81 -14.97 10.89 0.86
CA LEU A 81 -14.53 10.99 -0.52
C LEU A 81 -15.53 10.31 -1.46
N ASP A 82 -16.76 10.80 -1.45
CA ASP A 82 -17.86 10.28 -2.25
C ASP A 82 -17.89 10.85 -3.67
N SER A 83 -17.65 12.16 -3.81
CA SER A 83 -17.68 12.85 -5.09
C SER A 83 -16.66 13.99 -5.20
N PRO A 84 -15.88 14.06 -6.31
CA PRO A 84 -15.01 15.21 -6.59
C PRO A 84 -15.79 16.49 -6.92
N SER A 85 -17.12 16.40 -7.13
CA SER A 85 -17.97 17.57 -7.32
C SER A 85 -18.24 18.32 -6.02
N HIS A 86 -18.09 17.66 -4.86
CA HIS A 86 -18.32 18.28 -3.56
C HIS A 86 -17.18 19.28 -3.25
N PRO A 87 -17.47 20.54 -2.90
CA PRO A 87 -16.44 21.57 -2.73
C PRO A 87 -15.32 21.18 -1.76
N SER A 88 -15.66 20.63 -0.59
CA SER A 88 -14.66 20.20 0.40
C SER A 88 -13.76 19.07 -0.10
N VAL A 89 -14.31 18.13 -0.89
CA VAL A 89 -13.54 17.04 -1.50
C VAL A 89 -12.62 17.61 -2.57
N ARG A 90 -13.14 18.48 -3.44
CA ARG A 90 -12.33 19.16 -4.45
C ARG A 90 -11.17 19.94 -3.84
N SER A 91 -11.43 20.75 -2.81
CA SER A 91 -10.38 21.52 -2.14
C SER A 91 -9.33 20.61 -1.49
N LEU A 92 -9.72 19.46 -0.94
CA LEU A 92 -8.76 18.48 -0.45
C LEU A 92 -7.93 17.88 -1.61
N LEU A 93 -8.58 17.46 -2.69
CA LEU A 93 -7.88 16.88 -3.84
C LEU A 93 -6.88 17.88 -4.45
N GLU A 94 -7.28 19.14 -4.62
CA GLU A 94 -6.40 20.22 -5.07
C GLU A 94 -5.22 20.45 -4.10
N LEU A 95 -5.50 20.48 -2.79
CA LEU A 95 -4.49 20.72 -1.76
C LEU A 95 -3.36 19.69 -1.77
N TYR A 96 -3.70 18.43 -2.03
CA TYR A 96 -2.76 17.31 -2.03
C TYR A 96 -2.29 16.89 -3.42
N SER A 97 -2.70 17.60 -4.48
CA SER A 97 -2.51 17.17 -5.88
C SER A 97 -2.98 15.72 -6.09
N ALA A 98 -4.08 15.37 -5.43
CA ALA A 98 -4.63 14.03 -5.36
C ALA A 98 -5.74 13.83 -6.39
N ASN A 99 -5.98 12.57 -6.73
CA ASN A 99 -7.05 12.15 -7.62
C ASN A 99 -7.99 11.19 -6.91
N LEU A 100 -9.27 11.27 -7.26
CA LEU A 100 -10.29 10.32 -6.81
C LEU A 100 -10.90 9.66 -8.05
N ILE A 101 -10.88 8.33 -8.09
CA ILE A 101 -11.49 7.56 -9.18
C ILE A 101 -12.45 6.50 -8.64
N ASP A 102 -13.35 6.05 -9.53
CA ASP A 102 -14.22 4.92 -9.29
C ASP A 102 -13.50 3.61 -9.62
N VAL A 103 -13.73 2.58 -8.80
CA VAL A 103 -13.23 1.21 -9.04
C VAL A 103 -14.42 0.28 -9.18
N GLY A 104 -14.46 -0.48 -10.28
CA GLY A 104 -15.54 -1.40 -10.58
C GLY A 104 -15.71 -2.49 -9.51
N THR A 105 -16.96 -2.81 -9.20
CA THR A 105 -17.29 -3.74 -8.11
C THR A 105 -16.84 -5.18 -8.40
N HIS A 106 -16.82 -5.61 -9.66
CA HIS A 106 -16.36 -6.96 -10.01
C HIS A 106 -14.85 -7.08 -9.82
N MET A 107 -14.10 -6.03 -10.17
CA MET A 107 -12.66 -5.96 -9.90
C MET A 107 -12.36 -5.96 -8.40
N LEU A 108 -13.07 -5.16 -7.60
CA LEU A 108 -12.92 -5.14 -6.14
C LEU A 108 -13.24 -6.50 -5.52
N HIS A 109 -14.30 -7.15 -5.96
CA HIS A 109 -14.67 -8.50 -5.51
C HIS A 109 -13.59 -9.52 -5.89
N ALA A 110 -13.07 -9.45 -7.12
CA ALA A 110 -11.99 -10.33 -7.56
C ALA A 110 -10.75 -10.14 -6.68
N LEU A 111 -10.30 -8.90 -6.45
CA LEU A 111 -9.18 -8.59 -5.55
C LEU A 111 -9.43 -9.12 -4.14
N ARG A 112 -10.62 -8.93 -3.59
CA ARG A 112 -10.99 -9.45 -2.26
C ARG A 112 -10.88 -10.97 -2.20
N GLU A 113 -11.40 -11.68 -3.18
CA GLU A 113 -11.31 -13.15 -3.26
C GLU A 113 -9.87 -13.63 -3.41
N MET A 114 -9.02 -12.87 -4.08
CA MET A 114 -7.61 -13.21 -4.26
C MET A 114 -6.73 -12.82 -3.08
N ALA A 115 -7.28 -12.11 -2.10
CA ALA A 115 -6.54 -11.76 -0.90
C ALA A 115 -6.12 -13.03 -0.13
N PRO A 116 -4.84 -13.14 0.26
CA PRO A 116 -4.35 -14.22 1.10
C PRO A 116 -5.14 -14.31 2.41
N HIS A 117 -5.42 -15.54 2.86
CA HIS A 117 -6.07 -15.74 4.16
C HIS A 117 -5.19 -15.24 5.32
N GLN A 118 -3.88 -15.43 5.19
CA GLN A 118 -2.85 -14.92 6.10
C GLN A 118 -1.90 -14.05 5.30
N LEU A 119 -1.67 -12.82 5.76
CA LEU A 119 -0.73 -11.90 5.13
C LEU A 119 0.68 -12.22 5.63
N ALA A 120 1.62 -12.37 4.69
CA ALA A 120 2.94 -12.94 4.94
C ALA A 120 3.87 -12.10 5.82
N ALA A 121 3.70 -10.78 5.83
CA ALA A 121 4.62 -9.86 6.48
C ALA A 121 3.91 -8.92 7.46
N ARG A 122 4.70 -8.37 8.39
CA ARG A 122 4.28 -7.28 9.27
C ARG A 122 5.15 -6.08 8.96
N VAL A 123 4.54 -4.90 8.89
CA VAL A 123 5.33 -3.66 8.85
C VAL A 123 5.95 -3.50 10.23
N GLY A 124 7.28 -3.41 10.28
CA GLY A 124 8.03 -3.15 11.51
C GLY A 124 7.83 -1.71 11.96
N ASP A 125 6.60 -1.34 12.28
CA ASP A 125 6.27 -0.12 12.98
C ASP A 125 6.28 -0.36 14.49
N SER A 126 6.26 0.70 15.28
CA SER A 126 6.34 0.60 16.74
C SER A 126 5.18 -0.18 17.38
N ASN A 127 4.15 -0.54 16.60
CA ASN A 127 2.89 -1.07 17.10
C ASN A 127 2.57 -2.48 16.56
N ASP A 128 3.42 -3.07 15.69
CA ASP A 128 3.22 -4.37 15.02
C ASP A 128 1.79 -4.55 14.47
N ASN A 129 1.17 -3.45 14.04
CA ASN A 129 -0.27 -3.38 13.87
C ASN A 129 -0.73 -3.69 12.45
N LEU A 130 0.18 -3.57 11.48
CA LEU A 130 -0.12 -3.73 10.06
C LEU A 130 0.48 -5.02 9.53
N SER A 131 -0.40 -5.91 9.05
CA SER A 131 0.01 -7.06 8.23
C SER A 131 -0.18 -6.74 6.75
N TYR A 132 0.75 -7.17 5.91
CA TYR A 132 0.70 -6.95 4.48
C TYR A 132 1.21 -8.14 3.66
N GLU A 133 0.81 -8.18 2.39
CA GLU A 133 1.38 -9.07 1.39
C GLU A 133 1.49 -8.36 0.05
N MET A 134 2.74 -8.22 -0.44
CA MET A 134 3.03 -7.63 -1.74
C MET A 134 2.61 -8.54 -2.87
N GLN A 135 2.07 -7.94 -3.92
CA GLN A 135 1.71 -8.59 -5.17
C GLN A 135 2.52 -7.96 -6.31
N ASP A 136 3.50 -8.71 -6.80
CA ASP A 136 4.23 -8.30 -7.99
C ASP A 136 3.38 -8.57 -9.22
N SER A 137 3.21 -7.54 -10.05
CA SER A 137 2.82 -7.69 -11.45
C SER A 137 4.08 -8.08 -12.22
N ARG A 138 4.04 -9.21 -12.93
CA ARG A 138 5.17 -9.57 -13.82
C ARG A 138 5.31 -8.59 -14.99
N ASN A 139 4.18 -8.00 -15.39
CA ASN A 139 4.09 -7.15 -16.57
C ASN A 139 3.80 -5.69 -16.22
N GLY A 140 3.79 -5.33 -14.93
CA GLY A 140 3.39 -3.99 -14.52
C GLY A 140 1.88 -3.77 -14.47
N ASP A 141 1.04 -4.67 -14.99
CA ASP A 141 -0.43 -4.49 -15.09
C ASP A 141 -1.23 -5.17 -13.97
N ILE A 142 -2.44 -4.67 -13.68
CA ILE A 142 -3.32 -5.23 -12.64
C ILE A 142 -3.92 -6.59 -13.03
N THR A 143 -4.12 -6.85 -14.32
CA THR A 143 -4.63 -8.12 -14.84
C THR A 143 -3.75 -9.29 -14.41
N SER A 144 -2.44 -9.12 -14.51
CA SER A 144 -1.43 -10.10 -14.16
C SER A 144 -1.41 -10.40 -12.67
N MET A 145 -1.69 -9.39 -11.82
CA MET A 145 -1.84 -9.58 -10.37
C MET A 145 -3.04 -10.49 -10.06
N LEU A 146 -4.18 -10.26 -10.71
CA LEU A 146 -5.38 -11.07 -10.55
C LEU A 146 -5.18 -12.50 -11.07
N LEU A 147 -4.64 -12.66 -12.27
CA LEU A 147 -4.38 -13.99 -12.82
C LEU A 147 -3.43 -14.83 -11.94
N ARG A 148 -2.45 -14.18 -11.29
CA ARG A 148 -1.54 -14.82 -10.33
C ARG A 148 -2.28 -15.27 -9.07
N GLY A 149 -3.13 -14.41 -8.49
CA GLY A 149 -3.93 -14.74 -7.31
C GLY A 149 -4.84 -15.96 -7.55
N GLN A 150 -5.46 -16.04 -8.72
CA GLN A 150 -6.31 -17.17 -9.09
C GLN A 150 -5.53 -18.50 -9.17
N ARG A 151 -4.34 -18.48 -9.77
CA ARG A 151 -3.47 -19.68 -9.89
C ARG A 151 -3.03 -20.21 -8.52
N ASN A 152 -2.74 -19.32 -7.58
CA ASN A 152 -2.35 -19.71 -6.23
C ASN A 152 -3.47 -20.45 -5.48
N ARG A 153 -4.75 -20.15 -5.77
CA ARG A 153 -5.90 -20.79 -5.12
C ARG A 153 -6.23 -22.18 -5.64
N ILE A 154 -6.11 -22.40 -6.96
CA ILE A 154 -6.57 -23.64 -7.58
C ILE A 154 -5.66 -24.83 -7.22
N GLY A 155 -4.47 -24.57 -6.67
CA GLY A 155 -3.44 -25.59 -6.49
C GLY A 155 -2.94 -26.04 -7.85
N PHE A 156 -1.66 -26.39 -7.97
CA PHE A 156 -1.08 -26.86 -9.22
C PHE A 156 -1.61 -28.26 -9.59
N HIS A 157 -2.87 -28.37 -9.96
CA HIS A 157 -3.40 -29.53 -10.69
C HIS A 157 -3.46 -29.18 -12.17
N HIS A 158 -2.61 -29.89 -12.89
CA HIS A 158 -1.98 -29.62 -14.18
C HIS A 158 -2.90 -29.60 -15.40
N ASP A 159 -4.14 -29.12 -15.29
CA ASP A 159 -5.00 -28.94 -16.46
C ASP A 159 -4.90 -27.49 -16.96
N ASP A 160 -4.33 -27.33 -18.15
CA ASP A 160 -4.06 -26.08 -18.88
C ASP A 160 -5.34 -25.34 -19.33
N SER A 161 -6.45 -25.60 -18.64
CA SER A 161 -7.76 -24.98 -18.82
C SER A 161 -7.68 -23.53 -18.34
N THR A 162 -7.17 -22.67 -19.22
CA THR A 162 -7.33 -21.22 -19.30
C THR A 162 -8.11 -20.62 -18.13
N THR A 163 -7.41 -20.12 -17.11
CA THR A 163 -7.99 -19.22 -16.11
C THR A 163 -8.35 -17.91 -16.81
N ILE A 164 -9.63 -17.76 -17.16
CA ILE A 164 -10.17 -16.56 -17.81
C ILE A 164 -10.90 -15.76 -16.74
N LEU A 165 -10.43 -14.54 -16.45
CA LEU A 165 -11.19 -13.57 -15.67
C LEU A 165 -12.52 -13.32 -16.39
N SER A 166 -13.62 -13.24 -15.65
CA SER A 166 -14.94 -13.01 -16.27
C SER A 166 -14.92 -11.72 -17.11
N PRO A 167 -15.75 -11.61 -18.18
CA PRO A 167 -15.82 -10.40 -18.99
C PRO A 167 -16.10 -9.13 -18.18
N SER A 168 -16.93 -9.22 -17.14
CA SER A 168 -17.21 -8.08 -16.24
C SER A 168 -15.95 -7.61 -15.49
N VAL A 169 -15.10 -8.53 -15.04
CA VAL A 169 -13.83 -8.19 -14.38
C VAL A 169 -12.87 -7.54 -15.38
N LEU A 170 -12.78 -8.04 -16.61
CA LEU A 170 -11.93 -7.45 -17.64
C LEU A 170 -12.39 -6.03 -18.02
N ASN A 171 -13.70 -5.80 -18.14
CA ASN A 171 -14.26 -4.48 -18.40
C ASN A 171 -13.96 -3.51 -17.26
N ASP A 172 -14.12 -3.95 -16.00
CA ASP A 172 -13.80 -3.12 -14.82
C ASP A 172 -12.31 -2.76 -14.78
N ILE A 173 -11.41 -3.72 -15.10
CA ILE A 173 -9.97 -3.46 -15.21
C ILE A 173 -9.66 -2.45 -16.31
N GLN A 174 -10.24 -2.61 -17.50
CA GLN A 174 -10.02 -1.67 -18.60
C GLN A 174 -10.45 -0.25 -18.22
N SER A 175 -11.63 -0.11 -17.60
CA SER A 175 -12.13 1.18 -17.13
C SER A 175 -11.24 1.76 -16.03
N PHE A 176 -10.73 0.91 -15.14
CA PHE A 176 -9.79 1.30 -14.09
C PHE A 176 -8.50 1.87 -14.68
N GLU A 177 -7.86 1.13 -15.58
CA GLU A 177 -6.60 1.49 -16.25
C GLU A 177 -6.74 2.83 -17.00
N GLN A 178 -7.79 2.97 -17.81
CA GLN A 178 -8.08 4.21 -18.53
C GLN A 178 -8.29 5.40 -17.58
N SER A 179 -8.93 5.16 -16.43
CA SER A 179 -9.16 6.22 -15.43
C SER A 179 -7.85 6.65 -14.78
N VAL A 180 -6.96 5.71 -14.42
CA VAL A 180 -5.64 6.03 -13.86
C VAL A 180 -4.80 6.79 -14.89
N GLN A 181 -4.69 6.27 -16.12
CA GLN A 181 -3.96 6.93 -17.21
C GLN A 181 -4.47 8.34 -17.48
N SER A 182 -5.79 8.53 -17.53
CA SER A 182 -6.39 9.84 -17.72
C SER A 182 -6.13 10.81 -16.57
N LYS A 183 -6.09 10.33 -15.31
CA LYS A 183 -5.87 11.17 -14.12
C LYS A 183 -4.41 11.52 -13.88
N LEU A 184 -3.50 10.63 -14.26
CA LEU A 184 -2.06 10.85 -14.14
C LEU A 184 -1.45 11.42 -15.42
N HIS A 185 -2.26 11.60 -16.47
CA HIS A 185 -1.85 12.14 -17.76
C HIS A 185 -0.67 11.39 -18.39
N ASN A 186 -0.65 10.06 -18.25
CA ASN A 186 0.45 9.23 -18.70
C ASN A 186 -0.07 7.86 -19.17
N ALA A 187 0.42 7.39 -20.33
CA ALA A 187 0.01 6.10 -20.88
C ALA A 187 0.84 4.94 -20.30
N HIS A 188 2.09 5.22 -19.93
CA HIS A 188 3.09 4.24 -19.50
C HIS A 188 3.08 4.07 -17.98
N ILE A 189 2.07 3.37 -17.49
CA ILE A 189 1.90 3.14 -16.06
C ILE A 189 2.36 1.74 -15.67
N SER A 190 3.08 1.67 -14.55
CA SER A 190 3.40 0.41 -13.89
C SER A 190 2.86 0.38 -12.47
N TYR A 191 2.38 -0.80 -12.07
CA TYR A 191 1.75 -1.03 -10.78
C TYR A 191 2.48 -2.06 -9.95
N ARG A 192 2.44 -1.86 -8.63
CA ARG A 192 2.69 -2.92 -7.65
C ARG A 192 1.62 -2.87 -6.57
N GLY A 193 1.03 -4.01 -6.26
CA GLY A 193 -0.06 -4.10 -5.30
C GLY A 193 0.40 -4.56 -3.93
N SER A 194 -0.38 -4.25 -2.89
CA SER A 194 -0.21 -4.81 -1.55
C SER A 194 -1.56 -4.99 -0.88
N TYR A 195 -1.86 -6.22 -0.46
CA TYR A 195 -2.97 -6.48 0.45
C TYR A 195 -2.57 -6.04 1.84
N MET A 196 -3.45 -5.32 2.53
CA MET A 196 -3.17 -4.83 3.87
C MET A 196 -4.34 -5.06 4.82
N ARG A 197 -4.02 -5.39 6.07
CA ARG A 197 -4.97 -5.58 7.16
C ARG A 197 -4.40 -5.05 8.46
N THR A 198 -5.20 -4.30 9.21
CA THR A 198 -4.79 -3.80 10.52
C THR A 198 -5.37 -4.73 11.60
N LEU A 199 -4.53 -5.20 12.53
CA LEU A 199 -4.92 -6.19 13.53
C LEU A 199 -5.56 -5.58 14.79
N HIS A 200 -5.09 -4.40 15.16
CA HIS A 200 -5.45 -3.65 16.35
C HIS A 200 -5.85 -2.22 16.00
N THR A 201 -6.44 -1.56 16.97
CA THR A 201 -7.10 -0.26 16.84
C THR A 201 -6.13 0.88 17.12
N ALA A 202 -4.86 0.71 16.73
CA ALA A 202 -3.85 1.76 16.84
C ALA A 202 -3.73 2.50 15.50
N PRO A 203 -3.85 3.84 15.48
CA PRO A 203 -3.58 4.61 14.28
C PRO A 203 -2.11 4.42 13.91
N GLN A 204 -1.84 4.31 12.61
CA GLN A 204 -0.47 4.38 12.11
C GLN A 204 0.03 5.81 12.26
N PRO A 205 1.26 6.01 12.77
CA PRO A 205 1.86 7.34 12.84
C PRO A 205 2.03 7.94 11.45
N ALA A 206 2.22 9.26 11.36
CA ALA A 206 2.52 9.94 10.11
C ALA A 206 3.81 9.40 9.47
N HIS A 207 3.74 8.99 8.19
CA HIS A 207 4.85 8.45 7.41
C HIS A 207 4.67 8.70 5.90
N VAL A 208 5.72 8.37 5.15
CA VAL A 208 5.69 8.14 3.69
C VAL A 208 6.26 6.75 3.39
N ASP A 209 5.90 6.17 2.25
CA ASP A 209 6.28 4.79 1.93
C ASP A 209 7.68 4.68 1.30
N TYR A 210 8.14 5.76 0.67
CA TYR A 210 9.41 5.81 -0.06
C TYR A 210 10.51 6.52 0.74
N ASP A 211 11.73 6.05 0.55
CA ASP A 211 12.92 6.68 1.12
C ASP A 211 13.22 8.04 0.47
N TYR A 212 13.78 8.96 1.25
CA TYR A 212 14.07 10.34 0.80
C TYR A 212 14.88 10.42 -0.51
N PRO A 213 15.96 9.62 -0.74
CA PRO A 213 16.67 9.65 -2.02
C PRO A 213 15.78 9.28 -3.21
N ILE A 214 14.89 8.29 -3.04
CA ILE A 214 13.96 7.86 -4.09
C ILE A 214 12.93 8.96 -4.36
N LEU A 215 12.38 9.58 -3.31
CA LEU A 215 11.46 10.71 -3.47
C LEU A 215 12.14 11.92 -4.12
N THR A 216 13.41 12.15 -3.83
CA THR A 216 14.18 13.26 -4.45
C THR A 216 14.41 12.99 -5.93
N GLU A 217 14.72 11.75 -6.31
CA GLU A 217 15.05 11.38 -7.69
C GLU A 217 13.80 11.13 -8.56
N HIS A 218 12.75 10.54 -7.98
CA HIS A 218 11.61 10.00 -8.72
C HIS A 218 10.24 10.43 -8.16
N GLY A 219 10.18 11.26 -7.11
CA GLY A 219 8.93 11.55 -6.39
C GLY A 219 7.81 12.11 -7.25
N GLN A 220 8.14 12.91 -8.28
CA GLN A 220 7.15 13.46 -9.23
C GLN A 220 6.51 12.39 -10.14
N ARG A 221 7.15 11.23 -10.26
CA ARG A 221 6.71 10.11 -11.10
C ARG A 221 6.13 8.96 -10.29
N LEU A 222 6.02 9.13 -8.98
CA LEU A 222 5.61 8.09 -8.05
C LEU A 222 4.33 8.50 -7.32
N PHE A 223 3.35 7.60 -7.32
CA PHE A 223 2.07 7.80 -6.66
C PHE A 223 1.71 6.60 -5.78
N LEU A 224 0.89 6.87 -4.77
CA LEU A 224 0.28 5.88 -3.89
C LEU A 224 -1.22 5.94 -4.08
N ALA A 225 -1.87 4.78 -4.18
CA ALA A 225 -3.31 4.70 -4.18
C ALA A 225 -3.86 3.80 -3.08
N PHE A 226 -4.95 4.24 -2.46
CA PHE A 226 -5.61 3.58 -1.34
C PHE A 226 -7.05 3.29 -1.69
N PHE A 227 -7.48 2.04 -1.54
CA PHE A 227 -8.88 1.69 -1.66
C PHE A 227 -9.27 0.49 -0.80
N PRO A 228 -10.48 0.53 -0.20
CA PRO A 228 -10.98 -0.56 0.63
C PRO A 228 -11.44 -1.75 -0.23
N LEU A 229 -11.22 -2.97 0.26
CA LEU A 229 -11.76 -4.21 -0.33
C LEU A 229 -12.99 -4.72 0.41
N THR A 230 -13.55 -3.89 1.31
CA THR A 230 -14.71 -4.20 2.15
C THR A 230 -15.70 -3.04 2.08
N GLU A 231 -17.00 -3.35 2.21
CA GLU A 231 -18.09 -2.37 2.06
C GLU A 231 -18.07 -1.28 3.13
N GLU A 232 -17.42 -1.55 4.26
CA GLU A 232 -17.27 -0.61 5.35
C GLU A 232 -16.47 0.64 4.98
N GLY A 233 -15.67 0.57 3.91
CA GLY A 233 -14.74 1.60 3.50
C GLY A 233 -13.50 1.65 4.40
N THR A 234 -12.73 2.72 4.30
CA THR A 234 -11.54 2.92 5.14
C THR A 234 -11.35 4.37 5.51
N TYR A 235 -10.80 4.62 6.69
CA TYR A 235 -10.30 5.95 7.05
C TYR A 235 -8.81 6.04 6.77
N LEU A 236 -8.37 7.24 6.43
CA LEU A 236 -6.97 7.60 6.25
C LEU A 236 -6.77 8.99 6.84
N GLN A 237 -5.58 9.26 7.35
CA GLN A 237 -5.17 10.58 7.76
C GLN A 237 -4.10 11.12 6.82
N LEU A 238 -4.29 12.36 6.37
CA LEU A 238 -3.36 13.06 5.49
C LEU A 238 -2.83 14.29 6.20
N TRP A 239 -1.54 14.56 6.06
CA TRP A 239 -0.90 15.77 6.58
C TRP A 239 -0.30 16.57 5.45
N ASN A 240 -0.73 17.83 5.32
CA ASN A 240 -0.14 18.75 4.36
C ASN A 240 0.98 19.53 5.03
N ASP A 241 2.24 19.32 4.61
CA ASP A 241 3.37 20.13 5.08
C ASP A 241 3.49 21.40 4.24
N PRO A 242 3.22 22.61 4.77
CA PRO A 242 3.41 23.84 4.01
C PRO A 242 4.86 24.03 3.52
N ALA A 243 5.84 23.43 4.20
CA ALA A 243 7.25 23.50 3.82
C ALA A 243 7.60 22.57 2.65
N SER A 244 6.88 21.46 2.43
CA SER A 244 7.11 20.62 1.24
C SER A 244 6.64 21.35 -0.03
N LEU A 245 5.53 22.08 0.04
CA LEU A 245 5.04 22.92 -1.06
C LEU A 245 6.04 24.03 -1.44
N LEU A 246 6.68 24.66 -0.46
CA LEU A 246 7.70 25.68 -0.71
C LEU A 246 8.96 25.09 -1.38
N ARG A 247 9.38 23.89 -0.97
CA ARG A 247 10.52 23.18 -1.58
C ARG A 247 10.23 22.85 -3.05
N ARG A 248 9.07 22.27 -3.36
CA ARG A 248 8.69 21.97 -4.76
C ARG A 248 8.72 23.20 -5.66
N LYS A 249 8.29 24.36 -5.16
CA LYS A 249 8.36 25.62 -5.92
C LYS A 249 9.80 26.06 -6.15
N GLN A 250 10.65 25.99 -5.12
CA GLN A 250 12.05 26.35 -5.23
C GLN A 250 12.79 25.45 -6.22
N ASP A 251 12.58 24.14 -6.13
CA ASP A 251 13.23 23.16 -7.00
C ASP A 251 12.78 23.35 -8.48
N ALA A 252 11.49 23.64 -8.71
CA ALA A 252 10.98 23.96 -10.04
C ALA A 252 11.58 25.26 -10.61
N GLU A 253 11.72 26.31 -9.79
CA GLU A 253 12.35 27.58 -10.19
C GLU A 253 13.85 27.43 -10.48
N ASP A 254 14.54 26.51 -9.81
CA ASP A 254 15.97 26.30 -9.98
C ASP A 254 16.26 25.45 -11.24
N GLU A 255 15.41 24.48 -11.59
CA GLU A 255 15.46 23.76 -12.87
C GLU A 255 15.17 24.68 -14.07
N GLU A 256 14.16 25.56 -13.96
CA GLU A 256 13.84 26.52 -15.05
C GLU A 256 15.03 27.45 -15.36
N LYS A 257 15.79 27.87 -14.33
CA LYS A 257 16.99 28.71 -14.52
C LYS A 257 18.15 27.95 -15.14
N LYS A 258 18.29 26.65 -14.86
CA LYS A 258 19.37 25.82 -15.40
C LYS A 258 19.22 25.62 -16.91
N CYS A 259 17.99 25.56 -17.41
CA CYS A 259 17.72 25.44 -18.85
C CYS A 259 18.01 26.71 -19.67
N VAL A 260 18.32 27.85 -19.04
CA VAL A 260 18.50 29.14 -19.73
C VAL A 260 19.98 29.54 -19.85
N SER A 261 20.92 28.82 -19.22
CA SER A 261 22.33 29.24 -19.15
C SER A 261 23.28 28.58 -20.14
N ASP A 262 22.81 27.68 -21.02
CA ASP A 262 23.70 26.85 -21.85
C ASP A 262 23.96 27.39 -23.27
N ASP A 263 23.47 28.59 -23.62
CA ASP A 263 23.56 29.14 -24.98
C ASP A 263 24.55 30.31 -25.20
N ASP A 264 25.31 30.74 -24.18
CA ASP A 264 26.33 31.79 -24.36
C ASP A 264 27.76 31.26 -24.06
N ASP A 265 28.26 30.45 -24.98
CA ASP A 265 29.69 30.24 -25.20
C ASP A 265 30.34 31.55 -25.68
N ASP A 266 30.82 32.37 -24.75
CA ASP A 266 31.89 33.32 -25.03
C ASP A 266 33.00 33.21 -23.96
N GLU A 267 34.17 32.81 -24.45
CA GLU A 267 35.41 32.58 -23.72
C GLU A 267 35.75 33.71 -22.71
N ALA A 268 35.63 33.45 -21.41
CA ALA A 268 36.28 34.27 -20.41
C ALA A 268 36.92 33.41 -19.30
N LYS A 269 38.24 33.25 -19.41
CA LYS A 269 39.14 32.79 -18.34
C LYS A 269 38.93 33.65 -17.08
N VAL A 270 38.26 33.13 -16.06
CA VAL A 270 38.21 33.78 -14.74
C VAL A 270 38.93 32.93 -13.70
N SER A 271 39.90 33.59 -13.07
CA SER A 271 40.79 33.11 -12.03
C SER A 271 40.03 32.66 -10.77
N TYR A 272 40.33 31.45 -10.31
CA TYR A 272 39.91 30.93 -9.01
C TYR A 272 40.51 31.76 -7.86
N SER A 273 39.69 32.59 -7.21
CA SER A 273 39.98 33.13 -5.88
C SER A 273 39.24 32.29 -4.83
N ASN A 274 40.01 31.53 -4.05
CA ASN A 274 39.54 30.78 -2.89
C ASN A 274 39.04 31.75 -1.81
N HIS A 275 37.73 31.96 -1.73
CA HIS A 275 37.11 32.60 -0.57
C HIS A 275 36.58 31.54 0.40
N ASP A 276 37.45 31.20 1.34
CA ASP A 276 37.14 30.48 2.57
C ASP A 276 36.07 31.27 3.37
N SER A 277 34.82 30.82 3.28
CA SER A 277 33.69 31.42 3.97
C SER A 277 33.15 30.45 5.01
N SER A 278 33.83 30.46 6.16
CA SER A 278 33.31 30.06 7.46
C SER A 278 31.93 30.72 7.69
N MET A 279 30.86 29.99 7.36
CA MET A 279 29.48 30.31 7.70
C MET A 279 28.93 29.24 8.65
N SER A 280 29.55 29.12 9.83
CA SER A 280 28.93 28.49 11.01
C SER A 280 27.89 29.45 11.61
N SER A 281 26.88 29.78 10.81
CA SER A 281 25.67 30.41 11.30
C SER A 281 24.83 29.31 11.91
N SER A 282 24.91 29.17 13.23
CA SER A 282 23.97 28.40 14.02
C SER A 282 22.58 29.04 13.85
N ARG A 283 21.91 28.71 12.73
CA ARG A 283 20.52 29.08 12.47
C ARG A 283 19.73 28.37 13.56
N ARG A 284 19.33 29.11 14.60
CA ARG A 284 18.27 28.69 15.53
C ARG A 284 17.10 28.24 14.67
N ILE A 285 16.92 26.93 14.53
CA ILE A 285 15.78 26.33 13.85
C ILE A 285 14.58 26.78 14.67
N LYS A 286 13.78 27.70 14.12
CA LYS A 286 12.50 28.08 14.74
C LYS A 286 11.73 26.77 14.99
N PRO A 287 11.12 26.58 16.17
CA PRO A 287 10.32 25.39 16.43
C PRO A 287 9.28 25.28 15.30
N ARG A 288 9.31 24.17 14.58
CA ARG A 288 8.44 23.92 13.44
C ARG A 288 6.99 23.95 13.93
N SER A 289 6.10 24.55 13.15
CA SER A 289 4.68 24.58 13.49
C SER A 289 4.12 23.16 13.50
N ILE A 290 3.31 22.85 14.51
CA ILE A 290 2.52 21.61 14.57
C ILE A 290 1.54 21.59 13.39
N VAL A 291 1.52 20.47 12.67
CA VAL A 291 0.62 20.22 11.55
C VAL A 291 -0.40 19.17 11.99
N LYS A 292 -1.69 19.51 11.91
CA LYS A 292 -2.77 18.57 12.23
C LYS A 292 -3.19 17.79 11.00
N GLY A 293 -3.44 16.50 11.19
CA GLY A 293 -3.94 15.63 10.13
C GLY A 293 -5.40 15.93 9.76
N THR A 294 -5.74 15.68 8.51
CA THR A 294 -7.13 15.67 8.01
C THR A 294 -7.58 14.22 7.90
N ILE A 295 -8.71 13.86 8.51
CA ILE A 295 -9.28 12.52 8.40
C ILE A 295 -10.15 12.47 7.15
N VAL A 296 -9.87 11.53 6.26
CA VAL A 296 -10.69 11.24 5.09
C VAL A 296 -11.31 9.85 5.22
N TYR A 297 -12.51 9.69 4.68
CA TYR A 297 -13.16 8.40 4.54
C TYR A 297 -13.23 8.03 3.06
N ILE A 298 -12.62 6.90 2.69
CA ILE A 298 -12.64 6.34 1.34
C ILE A 298 -13.76 5.29 1.30
N PRO A 299 -14.86 5.54 0.57
CA PRO A 299 -15.93 4.56 0.42
C PRO A 299 -15.49 3.33 -0.37
N TYR A 300 -16.22 2.21 -0.20
CA TYR A 300 -16.14 1.11 -1.15
C TYR A 300 -16.52 1.56 -2.56
N GLY A 301 -15.78 1.10 -3.56
CA GLY A 301 -15.94 1.58 -4.95
C GLY A 301 -15.12 2.83 -5.28
N LYS A 302 -14.38 3.42 -4.33
CA LYS A 302 -13.55 4.61 -4.56
C LYS A 302 -12.07 4.31 -4.31
N MET A 303 -11.21 4.99 -5.07
CA MET A 303 -9.77 4.97 -4.88
C MET A 303 -9.21 6.39 -4.83
N LEU A 304 -8.51 6.69 -3.74
CA LEU A 304 -7.73 7.91 -3.58
C LEU A 304 -6.31 7.67 -4.07
N ILE A 305 -5.84 8.46 -5.04
CA ILE A 305 -4.46 8.48 -5.54
C ILE A 305 -3.81 9.77 -5.05
N VAL A 306 -2.63 9.68 -4.45
CA VAL A 306 -1.84 10.82 -3.96
C VAL A 306 -0.39 10.70 -4.45
N PRO A 307 0.33 11.82 -4.58
CA PRO A 307 1.78 11.78 -4.78
C PRO A 307 2.49 10.98 -3.68
N SER A 308 3.55 10.27 -4.03
CA SER A 308 4.28 9.36 -3.13
C SER A 308 4.94 10.02 -1.91
N ASP A 309 5.18 11.33 -1.98
CA ASP A 309 5.69 12.14 -0.87
C ASP A 309 4.58 12.69 0.05
N THR A 310 3.32 12.29 -0.17
CA THR A 310 2.20 12.65 0.69
C THR A 310 2.34 11.98 2.05
N ILE A 311 2.49 12.79 3.10
CA ILE A 311 2.53 12.31 4.49
C ILE A 311 1.14 11.80 4.88
N HIS A 312 1.07 10.52 5.23
CA HIS A 312 -0.17 9.85 5.54
C HIS A 312 -0.01 8.85 6.70
N GLY A 313 -1.12 8.23 7.09
CA GLY A 313 -1.20 7.36 8.26
C GLY A 313 -2.67 7.14 8.65
N GLY A 314 -2.91 6.76 9.90
CA GLY A 314 -4.26 6.72 10.46
C GLY A 314 -4.77 5.34 10.87
N GLY A 315 -6.01 5.32 11.35
CA GLY A 315 -6.71 4.16 11.90
C GLY A 315 -7.73 3.58 10.92
N PHE A 316 -7.72 2.27 10.73
CA PHE A 316 -8.52 1.58 9.70
C PHE A 316 -9.77 0.93 10.27
N LYS A 317 -10.94 1.48 9.92
CA LYS A 317 -12.26 1.04 10.40
C LYS A 317 -12.34 -0.48 10.48
N ARG A 318 -12.54 -1.01 11.70
CA ARG A 318 -12.80 -2.44 11.90
C ARG A 318 -14.31 -2.66 11.87
N GLY A 319 -14.81 -3.22 10.77
CA GLY A 319 -16.20 -3.66 10.68
C GLY A 319 -16.34 -5.16 10.88
N SER A 320 -17.59 -5.63 10.87
CA SER A 320 -17.92 -7.06 10.86
C SER A 320 -17.30 -7.81 9.68
N SER A 321 -17.09 -7.15 8.54
CA SER A 321 -16.48 -7.76 7.36
C SER A 321 -14.95 -7.58 7.29
N GLY A 322 -14.37 -6.95 8.31
CA GLY A 322 -12.93 -6.72 8.46
C GLY A 322 -12.51 -5.31 8.03
N ASN A 323 -11.22 -5.15 7.73
CA ASN A 323 -10.62 -3.89 7.26
C ASN A 323 -9.59 -4.14 6.13
N LEU A 324 -9.84 -5.19 5.35
CA LEU A 324 -8.99 -5.54 4.22
C LEU A 324 -9.04 -4.41 3.20
N ARG A 325 -7.86 -4.00 2.76
CA ARG A 325 -7.66 -2.93 1.78
C ARG A 325 -6.55 -3.29 0.82
N PHE A 326 -6.49 -2.55 -0.28
CA PHE A 326 -5.44 -2.66 -1.27
C PHE A 326 -4.71 -1.33 -1.36
N HIS A 327 -3.39 -1.41 -1.30
CA HIS A 327 -2.49 -0.30 -1.62
C HIS A 327 -1.90 -0.56 -2.99
N LEU A 328 -1.83 0.48 -3.82
CA LEU A 328 -1.26 0.41 -5.15
C LEU A 328 -0.13 1.43 -5.26
N TYR A 329 1.07 0.94 -5.53
CA TYR A 329 2.24 1.74 -5.86
C TYR A 329 2.27 1.93 -7.38
N ILE A 330 2.33 3.18 -7.81
CA ILE A 330 2.21 3.54 -9.22
C ILE A 330 3.45 4.32 -9.64
N ALA A 331 4.11 3.90 -10.71
CA ALA A 331 5.14 4.69 -11.37
C ALA A 331 4.72 5.04 -12.80
N VAL A 332 4.92 6.29 -13.19
CA VAL A 332 4.67 6.80 -14.54
C VAL A 332 5.96 6.89 -15.34
N GLY A 333 5.92 6.41 -16.59
CA GLY A 333 7.03 6.46 -17.55
C GLY A 333 7.24 7.87 -18.10
N ASP A 334 8.34 8.10 -18.81
CA ASP A 334 8.53 9.35 -19.56
C ASP A 334 7.79 9.19 -20.90
N ASP A 335 6.95 10.16 -21.27
CA ASP A 335 6.12 10.09 -22.50
C ASP A 335 6.92 10.38 -23.79
N ASP A 336 8.22 10.72 -23.66
CA ASP A 336 9.06 11.21 -24.77
C ASP A 336 9.70 10.12 -25.64
N GLU A 337 9.54 8.83 -25.32
CA GLU A 337 10.29 7.76 -25.99
C GLU A 337 9.57 7.02 -27.13
N GLU A 338 8.31 7.34 -27.48
CA GLU A 338 7.57 6.59 -28.51
C GLU A 338 8.00 6.84 -29.97
N ASN A 339 9.07 7.61 -30.26
CA ASN A 339 9.41 8.00 -31.65
C ASN A 339 10.85 7.77 -32.13
N VAL A 340 11.68 6.98 -31.44
CA VAL A 340 12.98 6.60 -32.01
C VAL A 340 12.95 5.16 -32.50
N ASP A 341 12.56 5.00 -33.78
CA ASP A 341 12.69 3.80 -34.61
C ASP A 341 14.18 3.41 -34.83
N ASP A 342 15.00 3.34 -33.78
CA ASP A 342 16.38 2.87 -33.89
C ASP A 342 16.42 1.34 -33.82
N GLN A 343 16.10 0.72 -34.95
CA GLN A 343 16.23 -0.73 -35.20
C GLN A 343 17.70 -1.22 -35.25
N ASN A 344 18.66 -0.50 -34.67
CA ASN A 344 20.07 -0.86 -34.75
C ASN A 344 20.74 -0.97 -33.38
N ASN A 345 21.10 -2.22 -33.08
CA ASN A 345 22.12 -2.68 -32.12
C ASN A 345 21.78 -2.68 -30.63
N ASP A 346 21.42 -3.88 -30.16
CA ASP A 346 22.09 -4.62 -29.08
C ASP A 346 22.93 -3.78 -28.09
N ASN A 347 22.42 -3.71 -26.85
CA ASN A 347 23.11 -3.32 -25.60
C ASN A 347 23.20 -1.84 -25.24
N ARG A 348 22.36 -0.95 -25.78
CA ARG A 348 22.20 0.41 -25.24
C ARG A 348 20.77 0.68 -24.80
N GLY A 349 20.60 0.83 -23.48
CA GLY A 349 19.45 1.50 -22.90
C GLY A 349 18.32 0.58 -22.46
N GLU A 350 18.58 -0.38 -21.56
CA GLU A 350 17.55 -0.65 -20.54
C GLU A 350 17.48 0.63 -19.68
N GLU A 351 16.74 1.63 -20.16
CA GLU A 351 16.44 2.80 -19.36
C GLU A 351 15.80 2.29 -18.07
N LYS A 352 16.39 2.71 -16.93
CA LYS A 352 16.06 2.16 -15.62
C LYS A 352 14.59 2.46 -15.32
N ARG A 353 13.71 1.51 -15.62
CA ARG A 353 12.35 1.50 -15.11
C ARG A 353 12.43 1.74 -13.61
N ILE A 354 11.68 2.73 -13.12
CA ILE A 354 11.64 3.05 -11.70
C ILE A 354 11.22 1.79 -10.96
N GLU A 355 12.12 1.24 -10.14
CA GLU A 355 11.81 0.06 -9.35
C GLU A 355 10.81 0.44 -8.25
N LEU A 356 9.59 -0.06 -8.38
CA LEU A 356 8.56 0.10 -7.36
C LEU A 356 8.96 -0.62 -6.07
N LEU A 357 8.55 -0.06 -4.93
CA LEU A 357 8.90 -0.53 -3.58
C LEU A 357 8.79 -2.04 -3.42
N GLN A 358 9.87 -2.66 -2.96
CA GLN A 358 9.88 -4.10 -2.66
C GLN A 358 8.98 -4.46 -1.49
N HIS A 359 8.95 -3.59 -0.49
CA HIS A 359 8.13 -3.72 0.70
C HIS A 359 7.64 -2.32 1.11
N PRO A 360 6.45 -2.19 1.70
CA PRO A 360 6.02 -0.95 2.34
C PRO A 360 7.01 -0.64 3.45
N MET A 361 7.54 0.57 3.46
CA MET A 361 8.45 1.02 4.50
C MET A 361 7.88 2.27 5.13
N ASN A 362 7.74 2.31 6.45
CA ASN A 362 7.37 3.56 7.12
C ASN A 362 8.62 4.45 7.19
N LYS A 363 8.78 5.30 6.17
CA LYS A 363 9.93 6.20 5.98
C LYS A 363 9.50 7.65 6.11
N TYR A 364 10.49 8.53 6.11
CA TYR A 364 10.37 9.90 6.60
C TYR A 364 10.94 10.88 5.58
N THR A 365 10.27 12.03 5.43
CA THR A 365 10.38 12.94 4.28
C THR A 365 11.60 13.88 4.28
N GLU A 366 12.50 13.81 5.27
CA GLU A 366 13.65 14.71 5.30
C GLU A 366 14.98 13.99 5.41
N ARG A 367 15.98 14.52 4.69
CA ARG A 367 17.38 14.18 4.86
C ARG A 367 17.74 14.42 6.32
N TYR A 368 17.95 13.34 7.09
CA TYR A 368 18.26 13.31 8.53
C TYR A 368 17.09 13.36 9.52
N ASP A 369 15.83 13.26 9.09
CA ASP A 369 14.71 13.19 10.03
C ASP A 369 14.78 11.90 10.86
N ARG A 370 14.76 12.04 12.19
CA ARG A 370 14.66 10.89 13.10
C ARG A 370 13.18 10.68 13.40
N THR A 371 12.73 9.43 13.45
CA THR A 371 11.35 8.95 13.76
C THR A 371 10.55 9.81 14.75
N ARG A 372 11.23 10.39 15.75
CA ARG A 372 10.63 11.23 16.78
C ARG A 372 10.14 12.61 16.30
N GLU A 373 10.87 13.26 15.39
CA GLU A 373 10.61 14.66 15.02
C GLU A 373 9.35 14.81 14.14
N LEU A 374 9.07 13.84 13.26
CA LEU A 374 7.82 13.82 12.50
C LEU A 374 6.61 13.53 13.39
N CYS A 375 6.68 12.57 14.29
CA CYS A 375 5.58 12.30 15.24
C CYS A 375 5.33 13.47 16.20
N GLU A 376 6.34 14.29 16.51
CA GLU A 376 6.16 15.51 17.32
C GLU A 376 5.55 16.67 16.51
N ARG A 377 5.84 16.75 15.20
CA ARG A 377 5.35 17.82 14.33
C ARG A 377 3.98 17.51 13.73
N PHE A 378 3.75 16.29 13.29
CA PHE A 378 2.55 15.82 12.61
C PHE A 378 1.69 15.06 13.61
N VAL A 379 0.71 15.77 14.16
CA VAL A 379 -0.16 15.24 15.20
C VAL A 379 -1.50 14.81 14.60
N ASP A 380 -2.08 13.78 15.20
CA ASP A 380 -3.41 13.31 14.81
C ASP A 380 -4.44 14.45 14.91
N SER A 381 -5.42 14.40 14.01
CA SER A 381 -6.63 15.21 14.10
C SER A 381 -7.28 15.02 15.47
N ASN A 382 -7.83 16.11 16.03
CA ASN A 382 -8.61 16.07 17.26
C ASN A 382 -9.75 15.04 17.22
N GLY A 383 -10.28 14.73 16.03
CA GLY A 383 -11.36 13.75 15.83
C GLY A 383 -10.91 12.28 15.88
N MET A 384 -9.60 11.99 15.86
CA MET A 384 -9.09 10.61 15.75
C MET A 384 -9.46 9.78 16.99
N ASN A 385 -9.31 10.32 18.20
CA ASN A 385 -9.68 9.60 19.42
C ASN A 385 -11.18 9.25 19.47
N GLY A 386 -12.04 10.15 18.98
CA GLY A 386 -13.48 9.88 18.88
C GLY A 386 -13.82 8.84 17.82
N LEU A 387 -13.08 8.82 16.71
CA LEU A 387 -13.21 7.82 15.66
C LEU A 387 -12.83 6.43 16.18
N LEU A 388 -11.68 6.32 16.87
CA LEU A 388 -11.20 5.08 17.48
C LEU A 388 -12.23 4.53 18.46
N GLY A 389 -12.70 5.34 19.42
CA GLY A 389 -13.68 4.89 20.41
C GLY A 389 -15.05 4.49 19.84
N HIS A 390 -15.42 4.92 18.62
CA HIS A 390 -16.74 4.65 18.04
C HIS A 390 -16.75 3.53 16.98
N TYR A 391 -15.69 3.42 16.19
CA TYR A 391 -15.65 2.49 15.05
C TYR A 391 -14.70 1.31 15.25
N PHE A 392 -14.09 1.21 16.43
CA PHE A 392 -13.01 0.25 16.65
C PHE A 392 -13.07 -0.49 17.99
N ASP A 393 -13.78 0.04 18.99
CA ASP A 393 -13.97 -0.66 20.27
C ASP A 393 -15.23 -1.55 20.20
N ASP A 394 -15.02 -2.85 19.98
CA ASP A 394 -15.85 -3.97 20.46
C ASP A 394 -14.94 -5.06 21.03
#